data_AF-A0A0Q0XIA7-F1
#
_entry.id   AF-A0A0Q0XIA7-F1
#
_cell.length_a   1.000
_cell.length_b   1.000
_cell.length_c   1.000
_cell.angle_alpha   90.00
_cell.angle_beta   90.00
_cell.angle_gamma   90.00
#
_symmetry.space_group_name_H-M   'P 1'
#
loop_
_entity.id
_entity.type
_entity.pdbx_description
1 polymer ?
#
loop_
_entity_poly.entity_id
_entity_poly.type
_entity_poly.pdbx_seq_one_letter_code
_entity_poly.pdbx_strand_id
1 'polypeptide(L)'
;MKKIRLLLCSAIGVFLLGCSNDDEGSKCESCTSDAGTKFEVCDNGDGTCLTKAGDEVDLISEQELQEILDYEELTLRELVQMACIEDGEY
;
A
#
# COMPACT_ATOMS: atom_id res chain seq x y z
N MET A 1 7.55 27.56 -38.28
CA MET A 1 8.39 28.05 -37.15
C MET A 1 7.63 29.12 -36.35
N LYS A 2 6.79 28.72 -35.39
CA LYS A 2 6.18 29.62 -34.38
C LYS A 2 5.95 28.85 -33.07
N LYS A 3 7.03 28.85 -32.28
CA LYS A 3 7.16 28.90 -30.81
C LYS A 3 5.92 28.50 -29.99
N ILE A 4 5.94 27.26 -29.48
CA ILE A 4 5.13 26.78 -28.36
C ILE A 4 5.62 27.48 -27.09
N ARG A 5 4.72 28.11 -26.34
CA ARG A 5 4.92 28.45 -24.93
C ARG A 5 3.64 28.15 -24.17
N LEU A 6 3.51 26.90 -23.72
CA LEU A 6 2.61 26.53 -22.64
C LEU A 6 3.50 26.21 -21.44
N LEU A 7 3.58 27.18 -20.53
CA LEU A 7 4.41 27.14 -19.34
C LEU A 7 3.50 27.59 -18.20
N LEU A 8 2.82 26.65 -17.56
CA LEU A 8 2.30 26.74 -16.19
C LEU A 8 1.77 25.37 -15.74
N CYS A 9 2.65 24.39 -15.54
CA CYS A 9 2.32 23.28 -14.66
C CYS A 9 2.55 23.76 -13.23
N SER A 10 1.45 24.00 -12.53
CA SER A 10 1.43 24.27 -11.10
C SER A 10 2.08 23.08 -10.38
N ALA A 11 3.27 23.32 -9.82
CA ALA A 11 3.91 22.42 -8.88
C ALA A 11 3.32 22.70 -7.50
N ILE A 12 2.33 21.91 -7.07
CA ILE A 12 1.90 21.85 -5.66
C ILE A 12 1.48 20.41 -5.37
N GLY A 13 2.11 19.83 -4.34
CA GLY A 13 1.78 18.49 -3.84
C GLY A 13 2.93 17.52 -4.02
N VAL A 14 4.10 17.84 -3.47
CA VAL A 14 5.00 16.79 -2.96
C VAL A 14 4.22 16.14 -1.82
N PHE A 15 3.37 15.18 -2.15
CA PHE A 15 2.94 14.19 -1.18
C PHE A 15 4.22 13.46 -0.79
N LEU A 16 4.65 13.73 0.43
CA LEU A 16 5.61 12.95 1.17
C LEU A 16 4.99 11.55 1.38
N LEU A 17 4.86 10.76 0.31
CA LEU A 17 4.84 9.32 0.44
C LEU A 17 6.26 8.96 0.84
N GLY A 18 6.49 8.96 2.15
CA GLY A 18 7.66 8.36 2.72
C GLY A 18 7.70 6.90 2.29
N CYS A 19 8.41 6.62 1.20
CA CYS A 19 9.07 5.34 1.00
C CYS A 19 10.11 5.24 2.12
N SER A 20 9.67 4.83 3.31
CA SER A 20 10.55 4.63 4.45
C SER A 20 11.30 3.31 4.23
N ASN A 21 12.62 3.46 4.09
CA ASN A 21 13.68 2.47 4.21
C ASN A 21 13.77 1.33 3.18
N ASP A 22 14.82 1.45 2.35
CA ASP A 22 15.87 0.44 2.17
C ASP A 22 16.23 -0.30 3.48
N ASP A 23 15.50 -1.36 3.83
CA ASP A 23 15.98 -2.38 4.78
C ASP A 23 15.79 -3.76 4.13
N GLU A 24 16.91 -4.47 3.97
CA GLU A 24 17.04 -5.78 3.31
C GLU A 24 16.43 -6.94 4.13
N GLY A 25 15.13 -6.88 4.43
CA GLY A 25 14.41 -8.00 5.03
C GLY A 25 12.95 -7.67 5.27
N SER A 26 12.06 -8.43 4.62
CA SER A 26 10.58 -8.33 4.62
C SER A 26 10.01 -7.45 3.49
N LYS A 27 9.34 -8.07 2.51
CA LYS A 27 8.61 -7.37 1.44
C LYS A 27 7.30 -6.84 2.02
N CYS A 28 7.32 -5.62 2.54
CA CYS A 28 6.11 -4.98 3.03
C CYS A 28 5.41 -4.20 1.91
N GLU A 29 4.12 -4.47 1.70
CA GLU A 29 3.21 -3.60 0.95
C GLU A 29 2.42 -2.74 1.93
N SER A 30 2.29 -1.44 1.66
CA SER A 30 1.54 -0.55 2.54
C SER A 30 0.88 0.59 1.79
N CYS A 31 -0.18 1.13 2.38
CA CYS A 31 -0.85 2.35 1.95
C CYS A 31 -1.38 3.12 3.16
N THR A 32 -1.81 4.36 2.93
CA THR A 32 -2.50 5.17 3.93
C THR A 32 -3.77 5.71 3.29
N SER A 33 -4.91 5.48 3.92
CA SER A 33 -6.21 5.96 3.44
C SER A 33 -6.32 7.49 3.56
N ASP A 34 -7.31 8.07 2.89
CA ASP A 34 -7.61 9.50 3.02
C ASP A 34 -8.08 9.88 4.45
N ALA A 35 -8.61 8.90 5.21
CA ALA A 35 -8.93 9.05 6.62
C ALA A 35 -7.69 9.00 7.55
N GLY A 36 -6.52 8.65 7.01
CA GLY A 36 -5.25 8.60 7.73
C GLY A 36 -4.92 7.23 8.34
N THR A 37 -5.72 6.20 8.08
CA THR A 37 -5.46 4.84 8.54
C THR A 37 -4.35 4.23 7.69
N LYS A 38 -3.31 3.69 8.34
CA LYS A 38 -2.24 2.97 7.64
C LYS A 38 -2.58 1.48 7.54
N PHE A 39 -2.55 0.95 6.34
CA PHE A 39 -2.66 -0.49 6.06
C PHE A 39 -1.31 -1.03 5.60
N GLU A 40 -0.88 -2.15 6.15
CA GLU A 40 0.43 -2.75 5.89
C GLU A 40 0.31 -4.28 5.90
N VAL A 41 0.94 -4.95 4.93
CA VAL A 41 1.14 -6.39 4.94
C VAL A 41 2.61 -6.68 4.72
N CYS A 42 3.24 -7.34 5.67
CA CYS A 42 4.67 -7.66 5.67
C CYS A 42 4.88 -9.17 5.69
N ASP A 43 5.62 -9.68 4.71
CA ASP A 43 6.16 -11.04 4.71
C ASP A 43 7.32 -11.14 5.72
N ASN A 44 7.18 -12.00 6.75
CA ASN A 44 8.20 -12.18 7.79
C ASN A 44 9.35 -13.13 7.37
N GLY A 45 9.23 -13.81 6.23
CA GLY A 45 10.22 -14.77 5.72
C GLY A 45 10.24 -16.12 6.45
N ASP A 46 9.26 -16.37 7.32
CA ASP A 46 9.12 -17.60 8.11
C ASP A 46 7.85 -18.40 7.76
N GLY A 47 7.17 -18.06 6.66
CA GLY A 47 5.88 -18.65 6.27
C GLY A 47 4.67 -17.87 6.81
N THR A 48 4.89 -16.76 7.51
CA THR A 48 3.83 -15.91 8.06
C THR A 48 3.92 -14.48 7.52
N CYS A 49 2.75 -13.84 7.47
CA CYS A 49 2.58 -12.45 7.11
C CYS A 49 1.97 -11.68 8.28
N LEU A 50 2.57 -10.55 8.61
CA LEU A 50 2.02 -9.59 9.56
C LEU A 50 1.12 -8.62 8.81
N THR A 51 -0.16 -8.54 9.19
CA THR A 51 -1.10 -7.53 8.68
C THR A 51 -1.31 -6.46 9.74
N LYS A 52 -1.34 -5.19 9.33
CA LYS A 52 -1.69 -4.06 10.21
C LYS A 52 -2.73 -3.17 9.55
N ALA A 53 -3.72 -2.77 10.33
CA ALA A 53 -4.71 -1.76 9.98
C ALA A 53 -4.85 -0.78 11.14
N GLY A 54 -4.23 0.40 11.03
CA GLY A 54 -4.13 1.33 12.15
C GLY A 54 -3.37 0.73 13.33
N ASP A 55 -4.05 0.59 14.48
CA ASP A 55 -3.50 -0.01 15.71
C ASP A 55 -3.75 -1.54 15.79
N GLU A 56 -4.56 -2.09 14.89
CA GLU A 56 -4.84 -3.53 14.83
C GLU A 56 -3.72 -4.25 14.10
N VAL A 57 -3.27 -5.36 14.67
CA VAL A 57 -2.18 -6.19 14.15
C VAL A 57 -2.61 -7.65 14.22
N ASP A 58 -2.59 -8.31 13.08
CA ASP A 58 -2.87 -9.73 12.95
C ASP A 58 -1.69 -10.46 12.30
N LEU A 59 -1.64 -11.77 12.54
CA LEU A 59 -0.66 -12.66 11.94
C LEU A 59 -1.43 -13.74 11.19
N ILE A 60 -1.21 -13.79 9.88
CA ILE A 60 -1.81 -14.80 8.99
C ILE A 60 -0.70 -15.62 8.35
N SER A 61 -0.97 -16.85 7.94
CA SER A 61 0.01 -17.61 7.16
C SER A 61 0.12 -17.04 5.73
N GLU A 62 1.29 -17.19 5.12
CA GLU A 62 1.48 -16.88 3.69
C GLU A 62 0.50 -17.68 2.82
N GLN A 63 0.15 -18.90 3.23
CA GLN A 63 -0.82 -19.74 2.53
C GLN A 63 -2.23 -19.13 2.57
N GLU A 64 -2.71 -18.74 3.75
CA GLU A 64 -4.02 -18.09 3.88
C GLU A 64 -4.10 -16.79 3.08
N LEU A 65 -3.02 -15.99 3.13
CA LEU A 65 -2.93 -14.78 2.31
C LEU A 65 -3.01 -15.11 0.81
N GLN A 66 -2.26 -16.12 0.35
CA GLN A 66 -2.28 -16.52 -1.06
C GLN A 66 -3.64 -17.07 -1.49
N GLU A 67 -4.33 -17.82 -0.62
CA GLU A 67 -5.69 -18.31 -0.88
C GLU A 67 -6.68 -17.15 -1.08
N ILE A 68 -6.56 -16.08 -0.28
CA ILE A 68 -7.36 -14.86 -0.45
C ILE A 68 -7.03 -14.17 -1.78
N LEU A 69 -5.74 -13.98 -2.07
CA LEU A 69 -5.29 -13.33 -3.30
C LEU A 69 -5.73 -14.09 -4.55
N ASP A 70 -5.61 -15.41 -4.55
CA ASP A 70 -6.04 -16.27 -5.66
C ASP A 70 -7.56 -16.30 -5.81
N TYR A 71 -8.30 -16.30 -4.71
CA TYR A 71 -9.76 -16.31 -4.72
C TYR A 71 -10.34 -15.01 -5.30
N GLU A 72 -9.76 -13.88 -4.91
CA GLU A 72 -10.18 -12.55 -5.36
C GLU A 72 -9.50 -12.12 -6.68
N GLU A 73 -8.58 -12.93 -7.22
CA GLU A 73 -7.74 -12.63 -8.39
C GLU A 73 -6.95 -11.32 -8.26
N LEU A 74 -6.39 -11.07 -7.07
CA LEU A 74 -5.68 -9.85 -6.71
C LEU A 74 -4.19 -10.09 -6.48
N THR A 75 -3.42 -9.03 -6.66
CA THR A 75 -2.06 -8.94 -6.10
C THR A 75 -2.10 -8.39 -4.67
N LEU A 76 -1.06 -8.66 -3.88
CA LEU A 76 -0.92 -8.12 -2.53
C LEU A 76 -1.06 -6.59 -2.50
N ARG A 77 -0.46 -5.92 -3.49
CA ARG A 77 -0.54 -4.48 -3.66
C ARG A 77 -1.97 -3.99 -3.97
N GLU A 78 -2.75 -4.76 -4.73
CA GLU A 78 -4.15 -4.41 -5.02
C GLU A 78 -5.03 -4.61 -3.78
N LEU A 79 -4.85 -5.71 -3.05
CA LEU A 79 -5.54 -5.94 -1.78
C LEU A 79 -5.31 -4.79 -0.80
N VAL A 80 -4.05 -4.40 -0.58
CA VAL A 80 -3.69 -3.28 0.31
C VAL A 80 -4.30 -1.97 -0.19
N GLN A 81 -4.24 -1.68 -1.50
CA GLN A 81 -4.83 -0.46 -2.05
C GLN A 81 -6.35 -0.41 -1.91
N MET A 82 -7.05 -1.53 -2.09
CA MET A 82 -8.51 -1.57 -1.91
C MET A 82 -8.89 -1.25 -0.47
N ALA A 83 -8.21 -1.80 0.53
CA ALA A 83 -8.46 -1.47 1.93
C ALA A 83 -8.31 0.04 2.21
N CYS A 84 -7.32 0.69 1.59
CA CYS A 84 -7.17 2.15 1.70
C CYS A 84 -8.27 2.95 1.02
N ILE A 85 -8.81 2.46 -0.11
CA ILE A 85 -9.90 3.14 -0.82
C ILE A 85 -11.19 3.00 0.00
N GLU A 86 -11.50 1.80 0.50
CA GLU A 86 -12.71 1.52 1.27
C GLU A 86 -12.78 2.34 2.58
N ASP A 87 -11.66 2.52 3.27
CA ASP A 87 -11.59 3.33 4.49
C ASP A 87 -11.79 4.84 4.23
N GLY A 88 -11.49 5.31 3.02
CA GLY A 88 -11.63 6.71 2.61
C GLY A 88 -13.04 7.12 2.15
N GLU A 89 -13.96 6.18 1.94
CA GLU A 89 -15.31 6.47 1.43
C GLU A 89 -16.37 6.74 2.52
N TYR A 90 -15.97 6.82 3.80
CA TYR A 90 -16.87 7.09 4.94
C TYR A 90 -16.81 8.54 5.47
#